data_AF-A0A2I2GHH7-F1
#
_entry.id   AF-A0A2I2GHH7-F1
#
_cell.length_a   1.000
_cell.length_b   1.000
_cell.length_c   1.000
_cell.angle_alpha   90.00
_cell.angle_beta   90.00
_cell.angle_gamma   90.00
#
_symmetry.space_group_name_H-M   'P 1'
#
loop_
_entity.id
_entity.type
_entity.pdbx_description
1 polymer ?
#
loop_
_entity_poly.entity_id
_entity_poly.type
_entity_poly.pdbx_seq_one_letter_code
_entity_poly.pdbx_strand_id
1 'polypeptide(L)'
;MSQVDISWTRSVIAGISNLILYTFLVRVVPLNCCPLIPVIQISFEPIFHYLAGAEKTPSYNIVVAPLLHATNCFEWGLKQVVKAPRLTVAPITYLGSILISRLILDLHLVTILRHRKDLQWARQNVLTPTISLVGYLAAMLFVERLGLPVATYIKPLTVMFMDIVGFFPHIIPASYAIVFDQVKVIKS
;
A
#
# COMPACT_ATOMS: atom_id res chain seq x y z
N MET A 1 -4.40 21.36 -18.85
CA MET A 1 -3.86 20.42 -19.86
C MET A 1 -4.77 19.21 -19.89
N SER A 2 -5.40 18.88 -21.02
CA SER A 2 -6.22 17.68 -21.11
C SER A 2 -5.31 16.46 -21.13
N GLN A 3 -5.34 15.64 -20.07
CA GLN A 3 -4.68 14.35 -20.08
C GLN A 3 -5.35 13.46 -21.11
N VAL A 4 -4.52 12.86 -21.96
CA VAL A 4 -4.91 11.99 -23.05
C VAL A 4 -4.83 10.56 -22.52
N ASP A 5 -5.98 9.90 -22.35
CA ASP A 5 -6.02 8.55 -21.77
C ASP A 5 -5.64 7.48 -22.80
N ILE A 6 -4.95 6.45 -22.31
CA ILE A 6 -4.74 5.19 -23.02
C ILE A 6 -6.08 4.46 -23.08
N SER A 7 -6.46 3.93 -24.24
CA SER A 7 -7.70 3.16 -24.35
C SER A 7 -7.72 1.99 -23.36
N TRP A 8 -8.90 1.64 -22.83
CA TRP A 8 -9.08 0.51 -21.92
C TRP A 8 -8.42 -0.77 -22.44
N THR A 9 -8.53 -1.02 -23.75
CA THR A 9 -7.89 -2.16 -24.42
C THR A 9 -6.37 -2.19 -24.20
N ARG A 10 -5.69 -1.05 -24.37
CA ARG A 10 -4.25 -0.94 -24.17
C ARG A 10 -3.88 -1.08 -22.69
N SER A 11 -4.69 -0.55 -21.77
CA SER A 11 -4.50 -0.73 -20.32
C SER A 11 -4.64 -2.20 -19.90
N VAL A 12 -5.60 -2.93 -20.48
CA VAL A 12 -5.76 -4.38 -20.27
C VAL A 12 -4.57 -5.15 -20.84
N ILE A 13 -4.11 -4.82 -22.05
CA ILE A 13 -2.91 -5.42 -22.64
C ILE A 13 -1.69 -5.19 -21.73
N ALA A 14 -1.54 -3.99 -21.16
CA ALA A 14 -0.49 -3.68 -20.20
C ALA A 14 -0.57 -4.58 -18.96
N GLY A 15 -1.76 -4.72 -18.37
CA GLY A 15 -2.00 -5.56 -17.20
C GLY A 15 -1.69 -7.03 -17.47
N ILE A 16 -2.15 -7.57 -18.60
CA ILE A 16 -1.85 -8.94 -19.04
C ILE A 16 -0.35 -9.12 -19.25
N SER A 17 0.31 -8.18 -19.92
CA SER A 17 1.76 -8.24 -20.18
C SER A 17 2.55 -8.26 -18.86
N ASN A 18 2.14 -7.43 -17.89
CA ASN A 18 2.75 -7.39 -16.57
C ASN A 18 2.51 -8.69 -15.78
N LEU A 19 1.32 -9.28 -15.87
CA LEU A 19 1.03 -10.57 -15.27
C LEU A 19 1.87 -11.71 -15.89
N ILE A 20 2.02 -11.71 -17.22
CA ILE A 20 2.89 -12.67 -17.92
C ILE A 20 4.34 -12.48 -17.48
N LEU A 21 4.81 -11.23 -17.42
CA LEU A 21 6.15 -10.91 -16.95
C LEU A 21 6.38 -11.42 -15.52
N TYR A 22 5.45 -11.17 -14.60
CA TYR A 22 5.50 -11.69 -13.23
C TYR A 22 5.61 -13.22 -13.20
N THR A 23 4.68 -13.91 -13.87
CA THR A 23 4.65 -15.38 -13.86
C THR A 23 5.90 -15.99 -14.47
N PHE A 24 6.48 -15.34 -15.50
CA PHE A 24 7.76 -15.72 -16.06
C PHE A 24 8.91 -15.51 -15.06
N LEU A 25 8.99 -14.32 -14.44
CA LEU A 25 10.05 -13.99 -13.48
C LEU A 25 10.02 -14.91 -12.26
N VAL A 26 8.84 -15.25 -11.71
CA VAL A 26 8.71 -16.18 -10.58
C VAL A 26 9.28 -17.58 -10.90
N ARG A 27 9.22 -18.00 -12.17
CA ARG A 27 9.75 -19.31 -12.60
C ARG A 27 11.25 -19.28 -12.89
N VAL A 28 11.77 -18.17 -13.40
CA VAL A 28 13.15 -18.06 -13.89
C VAL A 28 14.10 -17.52 -12.82
N VAL A 29 13.64 -16.59 -11.98
CA VAL A 29 14.48 -15.95 -10.97
C VAL A 29 14.71 -16.91 -9.81
N PRO A 30 15.98 -17.19 -9.43
CA PRO A 30 16.29 -18.02 -8.28
C PRO A 30 15.65 -17.49 -6.99
N LEU A 31 15.31 -18.37 -6.05
CA LEU A 31 14.64 -18.02 -4.79
C LEU A 31 15.36 -16.92 -3.97
N ASN A 32 16.69 -16.84 -4.08
CA ASN A 32 17.51 -15.85 -3.39
C ASN A 32 17.42 -14.45 -4.02
N CYS A 33 16.94 -14.38 -5.26
CA CYS A 33 16.81 -13.17 -6.06
C CYS A 33 15.35 -12.73 -6.23
N CYS A 34 14.39 -13.38 -5.58
CA CYS A 34 12.98 -13.00 -5.62
C CYS A 34 12.70 -11.51 -5.33
N PRO A 35 13.44 -10.81 -4.44
CA PRO A 35 13.27 -9.37 -4.28
C PRO A 35 13.54 -8.54 -5.54
N LEU A 36 14.16 -9.08 -6.58
CA LEU A 36 14.34 -8.40 -7.87
C LEU A 36 13.10 -8.43 -8.74
N ILE A 37 12.16 -9.37 -8.52
CA ILE A 37 10.96 -9.52 -9.35
C ILE A 37 10.16 -8.21 -9.40
N PRO A 38 9.82 -7.58 -8.26
CA PRO A 38 9.09 -6.32 -8.30
C PRO A 38 9.90 -5.16 -8.90
N VAL A 39 11.23 -5.14 -8.73
CA VAL A 39 12.11 -4.13 -9.35
C VAL A 39 12.00 -4.19 -10.87
N ILE A 40 12.05 -5.40 -11.43
CA ILE A 40 11.96 -5.61 -12.88
C ILE A 40 10.57 -5.23 -13.40
N GLN A 41 9.50 -5.61 -12.68
CA GLN A 41 8.13 -5.24 -13.05
C GLN A 41 7.91 -3.72 -13.04
N ILE A 42 8.37 -3.03 -11.99
CA ILE A 42 8.27 -1.56 -11.90
C ILE A 42 9.14 -0.89 -12.98
N SER A 43 10.31 -1.44 -13.30
CA SER A 43 11.16 -0.89 -14.37
C SER A 43 10.55 -1.04 -15.77
N PHE A 44 9.64 -2.00 -15.95
CA PHE A 44 8.94 -2.21 -17.21
C PHE A 44 7.84 -1.16 -17.46
N GLU A 45 7.31 -0.56 -16.39
CA GLU A 45 6.21 0.41 -16.46
C GLU A 45 6.58 1.68 -17.28
N PRO A 46 7.74 2.35 -17.04
CA PRO A 46 8.18 3.46 -17.89
C PRO A 46 8.37 3.08 -19.35
N ILE A 47 8.86 1.87 -19.63
CA ILE A 47 9.08 1.36 -21.00
C ILE A 47 7.74 1.22 -21.72
N PHE A 48 6.74 0.65 -21.04
CA PHE A 48 5.39 0.51 -21.59
C PHE A 48 4.77 1.88 -21.91
N HIS A 49 4.85 2.83 -20.96
CA HIS A 49 4.32 4.19 -21.17
C HIS A 49 5.02 4.93 -22.31
N TYR A 50 6.35 4.80 -22.41
CA TYR A 50 7.13 5.35 -23.52
C TYR A 50 6.69 4.77 -24.87
N LEU A 51 6.59 3.44 -24.99
CA LEU A 51 6.16 2.77 -26.22
C LEU A 51 4.69 3.04 -26.58
N ALA A 52 3.83 3.20 -25.58
CA ALA A 52 2.42 3.54 -25.78
C ALA A 52 2.21 5.03 -26.15
N GLY A 53 3.25 5.87 -26.04
CA GLY A 53 3.19 7.30 -26.31
C GLY A 53 2.30 8.05 -25.34
N ALA A 54 2.13 7.56 -24.11
CA ALA A 54 1.18 8.09 -23.14
C ALA A 54 1.72 8.03 -21.71
N GLU A 55 1.42 9.07 -20.93
CA GLU A 55 1.77 9.14 -19.51
C GLU A 55 0.97 8.13 -18.66
N LYS A 56 1.23 8.06 -17.35
CA LYS A 56 0.42 7.27 -16.42
C LYS A 56 -1.03 7.74 -16.45
N THR A 57 -1.94 6.85 -16.83
CA THR A 57 -3.35 7.21 -16.97
C THR A 57 -4.23 6.56 -15.90
N PRO A 58 -5.40 7.14 -15.61
CA PRO A 58 -6.36 6.56 -14.66
C PRO A 58 -6.79 5.13 -15.01
N SER A 59 -7.06 4.84 -16.29
CA SER A 59 -7.41 3.48 -16.73
C SER A 59 -6.29 2.48 -16.51
N TYR A 60 -5.03 2.89 -16.74
CA TYR A 60 -3.87 2.07 -16.44
C TYR A 60 -3.75 1.82 -14.93
N ASN A 61 -3.91 2.86 -14.09
CA ASN A 61 -3.81 2.71 -12.63
C ASN A 61 -4.88 1.76 -12.07
N ILE A 62 -6.12 1.79 -12.58
CA ILE A 62 -7.16 0.86 -12.12
C ILE A 62 -6.82 -0.59 -12.45
N VAL A 63 -6.24 -0.85 -13.64
CA VAL A 63 -6.00 -2.21 -14.11
C VAL A 63 -4.68 -2.78 -13.60
N VAL A 64 -3.60 -1.99 -13.66
CA VAL A 64 -2.23 -2.48 -13.47
C VAL A 64 -1.72 -2.23 -12.05
N ALA A 65 -2.10 -1.12 -11.40
CA ALA A 65 -1.62 -0.84 -10.05
C ALA A 65 -2.02 -1.90 -9.01
N PRO A 66 -3.26 -2.47 -9.00
CA PRO A 66 -3.58 -3.55 -8.06
C PRO A 66 -2.68 -4.78 -8.23
N LEU A 67 -2.32 -5.12 -9.48
CA LEU A 67 -1.43 -6.24 -9.78
C LEU A 67 0.00 -5.96 -9.27
N LEU A 68 0.53 -4.77 -9.56
CA LEU A 68 1.85 -4.35 -9.07
C LEU A 68 1.89 -4.30 -7.53
N HIS A 69 0.87 -3.73 -6.89
CA HIS A 69 0.81 -3.73 -5.43
C HIS A 69 0.71 -5.14 -4.84
N ALA A 70 -0.13 -6.02 -5.39
CA ALA A 70 -0.23 -7.40 -4.93
C ALA A 70 1.10 -8.15 -5.05
N THR A 71 1.81 -7.99 -6.17
CA THR A 71 3.12 -8.62 -6.39
C THR A 71 4.19 -8.05 -5.46
N ASN A 72 4.24 -6.72 -5.28
CA ASN A 72 5.12 -6.05 -4.30
C ASN A 72 4.84 -6.54 -2.87
N CYS A 73 3.57 -6.52 -2.46
CA CYS A 73 3.11 -6.96 -1.14
C CYS A 73 3.51 -8.40 -0.86
N PHE A 74 3.38 -9.28 -1.86
CA PHE A 74 3.75 -10.68 -1.72
C PHE A 74 5.28 -10.86 -1.65
N GLU A 75 6.01 -10.40 -2.66
CA GLU A 75 7.45 -10.70 -2.82
C GLU A 75 8.34 -9.91 -1.84
N TRP A 76 8.04 -8.63 -1.59
CA TRP A 76 8.78 -7.81 -0.65
C TRP A 76 8.23 -7.87 0.78
N GLY A 77 6.93 -8.09 0.94
CA GLY A 77 6.30 -8.11 2.25
C GLY A 77 6.11 -9.52 2.79
N LEU A 78 5.03 -10.16 2.36
CA LEU A 78 4.49 -11.37 2.97
C LEU A 78 5.48 -12.53 2.94
N LYS A 79 6.18 -12.76 1.82
CA LYS A 79 7.14 -13.86 1.67
C LYS A 79 8.33 -13.74 2.62
N GLN A 80 8.74 -12.52 2.96
CA GLN A 80 9.79 -12.28 3.95
C GLN A 80 9.26 -12.51 5.37
N VAL A 81 8.06 -12.01 5.66
CA VAL A 81 7.45 -12.12 6.98
C VAL A 81 7.03 -13.55 7.31
N VAL A 82 6.53 -14.34 6.34
CA VAL A 82 6.12 -15.73 6.55
C VAL A 82 7.29 -16.61 7.01
N LYS A 83 8.53 -16.30 6.61
CA LYS A 83 9.72 -17.02 7.08
C LYS A 83 10.04 -16.72 8.56
N ALA A 84 9.68 -15.55 9.07
CA ALA A 84 9.91 -15.13 10.44
C ALA A 84 8.72 -14.31 10.98
N PRO A 85 7.56 -14.96 11.19
CA PRO A 85 6.28 -14.26 11.41
C PRO A 85 6.15 -13.68 12.82
N ARG A 86 6.99 -14.14 13.75
CA ARG A 86 7.03 -13.66 15.14
C ARG A 86 7.71 -12.30 15.23
N LEU A 87 7.23 -11.41 16.08
CA LEU A 87 7.94 -10.20 16.47
C LEU A 87 9.35 -10.54 17.01
N THR A 88 10.34 -9.76 16.59
CA THR A 88 11.72 -9.84 17.11
C THR A 88 11.85 -9.09 18.44
N VAL A 89 10.94 -8.16 18.69
CA VAL A 89 10.85 -7.37 19.92
C VAL A 89 9.74 -7.92 20.82
N ALA A 90 9.81 -7.62 22.12
CA ALA A 90 8.74 -7.99 23.04
C ALA A 90 7.41 -7.32 22.63
N PRO A 91 6.25 -8.01 22.77
CA PRO A 91 4.94 -7.44 22.46
C PRO A 91 4.68 -6.10 23.15
N ILE A 92 5.08 -5.95 24.41
CA ILE A 92 4.98 -4.68 25.15
C ILE A 92 5.76 -3.56 24.46
N THR A 93 6.98 -3.83 24.01
CA THR A 93 7.82 -2.84 23.32
C THR A 93 7.18 -2.43 22.00
N TYR A 94 6.64 -3.40 21.24
CA TYR A 94 5.93 -3.12 20.00
C TYR A 94 4.68 -2.26 20.23
N LEU A 95 3.79 -2.65 21.15
CA LEU A 95 2.56 -1.89 21.45
C LEU A 95 2.89 -0.50 22.02
N GLY A 96 3.92 -0.40 22.87
CA GLY A 96 4.45 0.86 23.38
C GLY A 96 4.94 1.77 22.25
N SER A 97 5.60 1.23 21.22
CA SER A 97 6.05 2.00 20.06
C SER A 97 4.90 2.57 19.23
N ILE A 98 3.77 1.86 19.14
CA ILE A 98 2.54 2.36 18.49
C ILE A 98 2.01 3.58 19.25
N LEU A 99 1.95 3.49 20.58
CA LEU A 99 1.52 4.58 21.45
C LEU A 99 2.44 5.79 21.35
N ILE A 100 3.76 5.58 21.41
CA ILE A 100 4.74 6.66 21.27
C ILE A 100 4.60 7.33 19.91
N SER A 101 4.47 6.56 18.83
CA SER A 101 4.26 7.08 17.48
C SER A 101 2.97 7.92 17.40
N ARG A 102 1.90 7.47 18.06
CA ARG A 102 0.66 8.24 18.16
C ARG A 102 0.84 9.57 18.89
N LEU A 103 1.53 9.56 20.04
CA LEU A 103 1.78 10.78 20.81
C LEU A 103 2.64 11.77 20.05
N ILE A 104 3.66 11.30 19.33
CA ILE A 104 4.49 12.12 18.46
C ILE A 104 3.63 12.76 17.35
N LEU A 105 2.75 11.98 16.71
CA LEU A 105 1.82 12.50 15.69
C LEU A 105 0.89 13.58 16.27
N ASP A 106 0.27 13.32 17.43
CA ASP A 106 -0.60 14.29 18.10
C ASP A 106 0.18 15.56 18.48
N LEU A 107 1.41 15.43 18.97
CA LEU A 107 2.28 16.56 19.27
C LEU A 107 2.58 17.38 18.01
N HIS A 108 2.98 16.73 16.92
CA HIS A 108 3.25 17.39 15.64
C HIS A 108 2.01 18.10 15.09
N LEU A 109 0.83 17.49 15.22
CA LEU A 109 -0.44 18.08 14.81
C LEU A 109 -0.78 19.32 15.65
N VAL A 110 -0.60 19.28 16.97
CA VAL A 110 -0.95 20.40 17.86
C VAL A 110 0.08 21.53 17.81
N THR A 111 1.34 21.23 17.51
CA THR A 111 2.44 22.21 17.50
C THR A 111 2.72 22.73 16.09
N ILE A 112 3.40 21.95 15.26
CA ILE A 112 3.92 22.34 13.95
C ILE A 112 2.78 22.51 12.94
N LEU A 113 1.83 21.57 12.93
CA LEU A 113 0.75 21.52 11.94
C LEU A 113 -0.56 22.12 12.48
N ARG A 114 -0.49 22.96 13.50
CA ARG A 114 -1.67 23.58 14.14
C ARG A 114 -2.53 24.37 13.16
N HIS A 115 -1.90 25.05 12.21
CA HIS A 115 -2.59 25.92 11.25
C HIS A 115 -3.21 25.16 10.07
N ARG A 116 -2.93 23.86 9.92
CA ARG A 116 -3.44 23.01 8.85
C ARG A 116 -4.80 22.45 9.21
N LYS A 117 -5.86 23.20 8.86
CA LYS A 117 -7.27 22.87 9.19
C LYS A 117 -7.69 21.49 8.68
N ASP A 118 -7.19 21.09 7.51
CA ASP A 118 -7.35 19.76 6.91
C ASP A 118 -6.85 18.65 7.85
N LEU A 119 -5.65 18.82 8.41
CA LEU A 119 -5.05 17.83 9.31
C LEU A 119 -5.71 17.83 10.70
N GLN A 120 -6.16 18.99 11.18
CA GLN A 120 -6.94 19.06 12.42
C GLN A 120 -8.31 18.39 12.28
N TRP A 121 -8.96 18.55 11.14
CA TRP A 121 -10.20 17.85 10.84
C TRP A 121 -9.99 16.33 10.82
N ALA A 122 -8.93 15.87 10.13
CA ALA A 122 -8.58 14.45 10.10
C ALA A 122 -8.27 13.90 11.51
N ARG A 123 -7.62 14.70 12.36
CA ARG A 123 -7.36 14.35 13.76
C ARG A 123 -8.63 14.10 14.56
N GLN A 124 -9.68 14.88 14.32
CA GLN A 124 -10.95 14.80 15.06
C GLN A 124 -11.89 13.72 14.51
N ASN A 125 -11.85 13.46 13.20
CA ASN A 125 -12.87 12.66 12.53
C ASN A 125 -12.37 11.33 11.96
N VAL A 126 -11.08 11.22 11.64
CA VAL A 126 -10.50 10.05 10.95
C VAL A 126 -9.59 9.26 11.90
N LEU A 127 -8.78 9.96 12.68
CA LEU A 127 -7.86 9.34 13.60
C LEU A 127 -8.59 8.75 14.81
N THR A 128 -8.28 7.50 15.15
CA THR A 128 -8.78 6.87 16.37
C THR A 128 -8.35 7.69 17.60
N PRO A 129 -9.28 8.02 18.51
CA PRO A 129 -8.94 8.71 19.76
C PRO A 129 -7.88 7.95 20.56
N THR A 130 -6.94 8.68 21.17
CA THR A 130 -5.83 8.07 21.91
C THR A 130 -6.31 7.18 23.05
N ILE A 131 -7.41 7.54 23.72
CA ILE A 131 -8.03 6.72 24.78
C ILE A 131 -8.51 5.36 24.22
N SER A 132 -9.21 5.37 23.08
CA SER A 132 -9.65 4.14 22.41
C SER A 132 -8.46 3.30 21.95
N LEU A 133 -7.41 3.93 21.43
CA LEU A 133 -6.16 3.25 21.05
C LEU A 133 -5.50 2.56 22.25
N VAL A 134 -5.38 3.24 23.40
CA VAL A 134 -4.88 2.63 24.65
C VAL A 134 -5.73 1.42 25.03
N GLY A 135 -7.06 1.55 24.94
CA GLY A 135 -7.98 0.44 25.18
C GLY A 135 -7.72 -0.77 24.28
N TYR A 136 -7.56 -0.57 22.97
CA TYR A 136 -7.26 -1.64 22.02
C TYR A 136 -5.90 -2.31 22.30
N LEU A 137 -4.87 -1.51 22.60
CA LEU A 137 -3.54 -2.04 22.90
C LEU A 137 -3.51 -2.80 24.23
N ALA A 138 -4.22 -2.32 25.25
CA ALA A 138 -4.37 -3.01 26.52
C ALA A 138 -5.13 -4.34 26.35
N ALA A 139 -6.22 -4.34 25.56
CA ALA A 139 -6.95 -5.56 25.23
C ALA A 139 -6.06 -6.57 24.47
N MET A 140 -5.29 -6.11 23.48
CA MET A 140 -4.35 -6.95 22.74
C MET A 140 -3.28 -7.56 23.66
N LEU A 141 -2.74 -6.77 24.59
CA LEU A 141 -1.78 -7.26 25.58
C LEU A 141 -2.41 -8.25 26.57
N PHE A 142 -3.65 -8.03 26.97
CA PHE A 142 -4.38 -8.96 27.84
C PHE A 142 -4.60 -10.31 27.13
N VAL A 143 -5.01 -10.30 25.87
CA VAL A 143 -5.15 -11.50 25.05
C VAL A 143 -3.81 -12.23 24.88
N GLU A 144 -2.72 -11.50 24.68
CA GLU A 144 -1.35 -12.05 24.65
C GLU A 144 -1.01 -12.77 25.96
N ARG A 145 -1.38 -12.19 27.11
CA ARG A 145 -1.16 -12.78 28.45
C ARG A 145 -2.02 -14.03 28.71
N LEU A 146 -3.17 -14.17 28.04
CA LEU A 146 -4.00 -15.38 28.08
C LEU A 146 -3.43 -16.52 27.23
N GLY A 147 -2.28 -16.33 26.57
CA GLY A 147 -1.63 -17.35 25.76
C GLY A 147 -2.05 -17.35 24.29
N LEU A 148 -2.80 -16.35 23.84
CA LEU A 148 -3.14 -16.13 22.43
C LEU A 148 -2.17 -15.09 21.84
N PRO A 149 -1.17 -15.50 21.03
CA PRO A 149 -0.04 -14.66 20.62
C PRO A 149 -0.38 -13.64 19.51
N VAL A 150 -1.45 -12.87 19.69
CA VAL A 150 -1.98 -11.93 18.69
C VAL A 150 -0.97 -10.86 18.31
N ALA A 151 -0.32 -10.22 19.30
CA ALA A 151 0.69 -9.21 19.03
C ALA A 151 1.96 -9.86 18.45
N THR A 152 2.34 -11.03 18.96
CA THR A 152 3.52 -11.75 18.46
C THR A 152 3.41 -12.09 16.97
N TYR A 153 2.23 -12.43 16.45
CA TYR A 153 2.02 -12.78 15.04
C TYR A 153 1.36 -11.68 14.20
N ILE A 154 1.39 -10.41 14.65
CA ILE A 154 0.72 -9.32 13.94
C ILE A 154 1.39 -8.94 12.61
N LYS A 155 2.68 -9.27 12.43
CA LYS A 155 3.51 -8.82 11.29
C LYS A 155 2.87 -9.04 9.90
N PRO A 156 2.34 -10.22 9.54
CA PRO A 156 1.74 -10.43 8.22
C PRO A 156 0.53 -9.53 7.97
N LEU A 157 -0.29 -9.35 9.00
CA LEU A 157 -1.47 -8.48 8.94
C LEU A 157 -1.05 -7.02 8.79
N THR A 158 -0.03 -6.57 9.52
CA THR A 158 0.50 -5.21 9.38
C THR A 158 1.03 -4.95 7.98
N VAL A 159 1.77 -5.88 7.37
CA VAL A 159 2.27 -5.73 6.00
C VAL A 159 1.14 -5.60 5.00
N MET A 160 0.13 -6.49 5.07
CA MET A 160 -1.03 -6.41 4.17
C MET A 160 -1.80 -5.10 4.37
N PHE A 161 -2.01 -4.69 5.62
CA PHE A 161 -2.71 -3.44 5.91
C PHE A 161 -1.96 -2.21 5.38
N MET A 162 -0.65 -2.13 5.59
CA MET A 162 0.16 -1.01 5.11
C MET A 162 0.21 -0.93 3.59
N ASP A 163 0.25 -2.07 2.90
CA ASP A 163 0.19 -2.09 1.44
C ASP A 163 -1.16 -1.61 0.90
N ILE A 164 -2.28 -2.06 1.49
CA ILE A 164 -3.63 -1.56 1.13
C ILE A 164 -3.74 -0.05 1.38
N VAL A 165 -3.23 0.44 2.50
CA VAL A 165 -3.21 1.88 2.79
C VAL A 165 -2.34 2.63 1.79
N GLY A 166 -1.18 2.08 1.41
CA GLY A 166 -0.29 2.64 0.38
C GLY A 166 -0.90 2.62 -1.03
N PHE A 167 -1.84 1.72 -1.30
CA PHE A 167 -2.54 1.61 -2.57
C PHE A 167 -3.64 2.67 -2.74
N PHE A 168 -4.34 3.07 -1.66
CA PHE A 168 -5.45 4.03 -1.73
C PHE A 168 -5.12 5.37 -2.41
N PRO A 169 -3.97 6.02 -2.15
CA PRO A 169 -3.58 7.24 -2.83
C PRO A 169 -3.48 7.13 -4.36
N HIS A 170 -3.32 5.92 -4.91
CA HIS A 170 -3.25 5.69 -6.35
C HIS A 170 -4.62 5.43 -6.96
N ILE A 171 -5.45 4.60 -6.30
CA ILE A 171 -6.73 4.18 -6.88
C ILE A 171 -7.86 5.19 -6.67
N ILE A 172 -7.87 5.94 -5.57
CA ILE A 172 -8.94 6.90 -5.28
C ILE A 172 -8.96 8.04 -6.32
N PRO A 173 -7.83 8.71 -6.62
CA PRO A 173 -7.82 9.76 -7.65
C PRO A 173 -8.12 9.21 -9.04
N ALA A 174 -7.63 8.01 -9.37
CA ALA A 174 -7.90 7.38 -10.67
C ALA A 174 -9.39 7.05 -10.85
N SER A 175 -10.01 6.47 -9.82
CA SER A 175 -11.46 6.19 -9.80
C SER A 175 -12.27 7.47 -9.94
N TYR A 176 -11.89 8.54 -9.23
CA TYR A 176 -12.55 9.83 -9.34
C TYR A 176 -12.45 10.42 -10.74
N ALA A 177 -11.25 10.41 -11.33
CA ALA A 177 -11.01 10.94 -12.67
C ALA A 177 -11.86 10.23 -13.74
N ILE A 178 -12.04 8.91 -13.62
CA ILE A 178 -12.86 8.11 -14.53
C ILE A 178 -14.36 8.38 -14.33
N VAL A 179 -14.84 8.38 -13.08
CA VAL A 179 -16.27 8.56 -12.78
C VAL A 179 -16.76 9.96 -13.17
N PHE A 180 -15.92 10.99 -13.01
CA PHE A 180 -16.28 12.37 -13.32
C PHE A 180 -15.80 12.84 -14.70
N ASP A 181 -15.41 11.91 -15.58
CA ASP A 181 -14.99 12.16 -16.97
C ASP A 181 -13.95 13.29 -17.10
N GLN A 182 -13.04 13.38 -16.12
CA GLN A 182 -12.00 14.41 -16.09
C GLN A 182 -10.84 14.10 -17.06
N VAL A 183 -10.94 13.00 -17.82
CA VAL A 183 -9.90 12.51 -18.73
C VAL A 183 -10.47 12.42 -20.14
N LYS A 184 -9.79 13.02 -21.13
CA LYS A 184 -10.18 12.86 -22.54
C LYS A 184 -9.59 11.56 -23.06
N VAL A 185 -10.45 10.57 -23.29
CA VAL A 185 -10.06 9.27 -23.86
C VAL A 185 -9.72 9.43 -25.35
N ILE A 186 -8.57 8.90 -25.80
CA ILE A 186 -8.34 8.74 -27.24
C ILE A 186 -9.31 7.68 -27.75
N LYS A 187 -10.28 8.07 -28.58
CA LYS A 187 -11.06 7.11 -29.37
C LYS A 187 -10.11 6.46 -30.38
N SER A 188 -9.82 5.18 -30.20
CA SER A 188 -9.17 4.32 -31.20
C SER A 188 -10.23 3.77 -32.15
#